data_AF-A0A7K1LNE0-F1
#
_entry.id   AF-A0A7K1LNE0-F1
#
_cell.length_a   1.000
_cell.length_b   1.000
_cell.length_c   1.000
_cell.angle_alpha   90.00
_cell.angle_beta   90.00
_cell.angle_gamma   90.00
#
_symmetry.space_group_name_H-M   'P 1'
#
loop_
_entity.id
_entity.type
_entity.pdbx_description
1 polymer ?
#
loop_
_entity_poly.entity_id
_entity_poly.type
_entity_poly.pdbx_seq_one_letter_code
_entity_poly.pdbx_strand_id
1 'polypeptide(L)'
;MNIKIEHRNPSVAEYQLLRGSTGWMELSDEAVKKGMKGSLFSVCFMVGGKIAGAGRIVGDGAIYFYIQDVIVLPEFQRTGLGDMIMEELEAWLRENSFQNSFVGLMAADGVKDFYVRFGYEQRADSKPGMSKMMNK
;
A
#
# COMPACT_ATOMS: atom_id res chain seq x y z
N MET A 1 -12.16 -2.27 19.23
CA MET A 1 -12.64 -2.23 17.83
C MET A 1 -12.52 -3.65 17.28
N ASN A 2 -13.58 -4.25 16.72
CA ASN A 2 -13.46 -5.58 16.13
C ASN A 2 -12.90 -5.43 14.71
N ILE A 3 -11.68 -5.89 14.50
CA ILE A 3 -10.94 -5.79 13.24
C ILE A 3 -10.92 -7.17 12.60
N LYS A 4 -11.30 -7.26 11.32
CA LYS A 4 -11.14 -8.48 10.52
C LYS A 4 -10.12 -8.21 9.41
N ILE A 5 -9.13 -9.09 9.31
CA ILE A 5 -8.09 -9.04 8.27
C ILE A 5 -8.51 -9.97 7.13
N GLU A 6 -8.44 -9.47 5.89
CA GLU A 6 -8.76 -10.24 4.69
C GLU A 6 -7.63 -10.13 3.67
N HIS A 7 -6.97 -11.24 3.35
CA HIS A 7 -5.92 -11.31 2.31
C HIS A 7 -6.53 -11.39 0.93
N ARG A 8 -6.98 -10.25 0.42
CA ARG A 8 -7.55 -10.08 -0.92
C ARG A 8 -7.28 -8.67 -1.43
N ASN A 9 -7.45 -8.48 -2.73
CA ASN A 9 -7.57 -7.13 -3.27
C ASN A 9 -8.83 -6.43 -2.72
N PRO A 10 -8.79 -5.10 -2.51
CA PRO A 10 -10.02 -4.33 -2.37
C PRO A 10 -10.85 -4.46 -3.64
N SER A 11 -12.18 -4.50 -3.50
CA SER A 11 -13.09 -4.30 -4.62
C SER A 11 -12.90 -2.91 -5.22
N VAL A 12 -13.41 -2.69 -6.44
CA VAL A 12 -13.32 -1.37 -7.09
C VAL A 12 -13.95 -0.29 -6.20
N ALA A 13 -15.14 -0.55 -5.64
CA ALA A 13 -15.81 0.39 -4.76
C ALA A 13 -15.01 0.69 -3.47
N GLU A 14 -14.45 -0.34 -2.83
CA GLU A 14 -13.60 -0.16 -1.64
C GLU A 14 -12.33 0.63 -1.97
N TYR A 15 -11.69 0.36 -3.10
CA TYR A 15 -10.50 1.09 -3.53
C TYR A 15 -10.79 2.55 -3.85
N GLN A 16 -11.89 2.84 -4.56
CA GLN A 16 -12.29 4.22 -4.86
C GLN A 16 -12.59 4.99 -3.58
N LEU A 17 -13.26 4.36 -2.61
CA LEU A 17 -13.50 4.94 -1.29
C LEU A 17 -12.19 5.29 -0.58
N LEU A 18 -11.26 4.33 -0.49
CA LEU A 18 -9.94 4.54 0.12
C LEU A 18 -9.16 5.64 -0.61
N ARG A 19 -9.04 5.54 -1.94
CA ARG A 19 -8.30 6.49 -2.76
C ARG A 19 -8.86 7.90 -2.66
N GLY A 20 -10.18 8.05 -2.64
CA GLY A 20 -10.84 9.35 -2.45
C GLY A 20 -10.47 10.06 -1.15
N SER A 21 -9.96 9.33 -0.14
CA SER A 21 -9.49 9.91 1.12
C SER A 21 -8.05 10.46 1.09
N THR A 22 -7.29 10.23 0.01
CA THR A 22 -5.83 10.47 -0.03
C THR A 22 -5.41 11.74 -0.79
N GLY A 23 -6.36 12.49 -1.35
CA GLY A 23 -6.06 13.61 -2.25
C GLY A 23 -5.44 13.19 -3.60
N TRP A 24 -5.33 11.89 -3.88
CA TRP A 24 -4.84 11.38 -5.14
C TRP A 24 -5.88 11.56 -6.27
N MET A 25 -5.39 11.72 -7.49
CA MET A 25 -6.24 11.81 -8.68
C MET A 25 -7.13 10.57 -8.81
N GLU A 26 -8.39 10.79 -9.17
CA GLU A 26 -9.34 9.71 -9.46
C GLU A 26 -8.84 8.85 -10.63
N LEU A 27 -9.15 7.55 -10.57
CA LEU A 27 -8.87 6.59 -11.63
C LEU A 27 -10.19 6.02 -12.13
N SER A 28 -10.26 5.63 -13.40
CA SER A 28 -11.42 4.91 -13.90
C SER A 28 -11.53 3.54 -13.23
N ASP A 29 -12.77 3.08 -13.04
CA ASP A 29 -13.05 1.74 -12.50
C ASP A 29 -12.37 0.62 -13.32
N GLU A 30 -12.24 0.82 -14.64
CA GLU A 30 -11.52 -0.10 -15.52
C GLU A 30 -10.03 -0.16 -15.16
N ALA A 31 -9.39 1.00 -14.97
CA ALA A 31 -7.99 1.08 -14.57
C ALA A 31 -7.76 0.45 -13.19
N VAL A 32 -8.65 0.72 -12.22
CA VAL A 32 -8.62 0.09 -10.89
C VAL A 32 -8.74 -1.42 -11.01
N LYS A 33 -9.78 -1.92 -11.69
CA LYS A 33 -10.02 -3.36 -11.87
C LYS A 33 -8.83 -4.06 -12.53
N LYS A 34 -8.20 -3.43 -13.52
CA LYS A 34 -7.00 -3.96 -14.18
C LYS A 34 -5.78 -3.92 -13.25
N GLY A 35 -5.58 -2.80 -12.55
CA GLY A 35 -4.46 -2.61 -11.62
C GLY A 35 -4.48 -3.59 -10.44
N MET A 36 -5.66 -3.91 -9.91
CA MET A 36 -5.80 -4.88 -8.81
C MET A 36 -5.35 -6.30 -9.20
N LYS A 37 -5.49 -6.69 -10.47
CA LYS A 37 -5.02 -8.00 -10.95
C LYS A 37 -3.49 -8.12 -10.97
N GLY A 38 -2.77 -7.00 -10.93
CA GLY A 38 -1.30 -6.96 -10.91
C GLY A 38 -0.69 -6.95 -9.51
N SER A 39 -1.49 -7.04 -8.45
CA SER A 39 -0.96 -7.18 -7.09
C SER A 39 -0.33 -8.58 -6.92
N LEU A 40 0.85 -8.63 -6.32
CA LEU A 40 1.42 -9.87 -5.79
C LEU A 40 0.73 -10.26 -4.48
N PHE A 41 0.46 -9.26 -3.63
CA PHE A 41 -0.25 -9.43 -2.37
C PHE A 41 -1.05 -8.18 -2.03
N SER A 42 -2.17 -8.38 -1.35
CA SER A 42 -3.02 -7.30 -0.85
C SER A 42 -3.68 -7.74 0.45
N VAL A 43 -3.86 -6.78 1.34
CA VAL A 43 -4.58 -6.97 2.61
C VAL A 43 -5.62 -5.88 2.79
N CYS A 44 -6.81 -6.27 3.21
CA CYS A 44 -7.92 -5.40 3.58
C CYS A 44 -8.23 -5.54 5.07
N PHE A 45 -8.30 -4.43 5.77
CA PHE A 45 -8.71 -4.35 7.17
C PHE A 45 -10.15 -3.87 7.25
N MET A 46 -11.02 -4.68 7.85
CA MET A 46 -12.45 -4.42 7.95
C MET A 46 -12.85 -4.08 9.38
N VAL A 47 -13.64 -3.03 9.56
CA VAL A 47 -14.20 -2.60 10.86
C VAL A 47 -15.71 -2.50 10.72
N GLY A 48 -16.45 -3.23 11.56
CA GLY A 48 -17.92 -3.25 11.48
C GLY A 48 -18.45 -3.73 10.12
N GLY A 49 -17.71 -4.61 9.44
CA GLY A 49 -18.05 -5.13 8.12
C GLY A 49 -17.76 -4.18 6.95
N LYS A 50 -17.12 -3.03 7.18
CA LYS A 50 -16.73 -2.06 6.15
C LYS A 50 -15.22 -1.95 6.05
N ILE A 51 -14.71 -1.62 4.86
CA ILE A 51 -13.28 -1.36 4.67
C ILE A 51 -12.84 -0.17 5.53
N ALA A 52 -11.76 -0.35 6.26
CA ALA A 52 -11.15 0.68 7.11
C ALA A 52 -9.75 1.07 6.61
N GLY A 53 -9.04 0.13 6.00
CA GLY A 53 -7.76 0.39 5.37
C GLY A 53 -7.31 -0.79 4.51
N ALA A 54 -6.32 -0.55 3.66
CA ALA A 54 -5.71 -1.57 2.83
C ALA A 54 -4.23 -1.28 2.59
N GLY A 55 -3.50 -2.29 2.14
CA GLY A 55 -2.13 -2.17 1.64
C GLY A 55 -1.87 -3.23 0.57
N ARG A 56 -0.95 -2.94 -0.34
CA ARG A 56 -0.67 -3.79 -1.50
C ARG A 56 0.84 -3.91 -1.75
N ILE A 57 1.24 -5.03 -2.33
CA ILE A 57 2.56 -5.23 -2.91
C ILE A 57 2.38 -5.52 -4.40
N VAL A 58 3.15 -4.82 -5.22
CA VAL A 58 3.30 -5.07 -6.66
C VAL A 58 4.76 -5.37 -6.97
N GLY A 59 5.05 -5.98 -8.11
CA GLY A 59 6.43 -6.31 -8.45
C GLY A 59 6.55 -7.42 -9.48
N ASP A 60 7.76 -7.96 -9.61
CA ASP A 60 8.05 -9.11 -10.47
C ASP A 60 8.05 -10.46 -9.71
N GLY A 61 7.89 -10.43 -8.39
CA GLY A 61 7.86 -11.62 -7.54
C GLY A 61 9.24 -12.20 -7.21
N ALA A 62 10.32 -11.49 -7.53
CA ALA A 62 11.67 -11.97 -7.24
C ALA A 62 12.67 -10.84 -6.93
N ILE A 63 12.85 -9.88 -7.83
CA ILE A 63 13.90 -8.86 -7.74
C ILE A 63 13.35 -7.57 -7.18
N TYR A 64 12.22 -7.09 -7.71
CA TYR A 64 11.64 -5.80 -7.36
C TYR A 64 10.24 -5.95 -6.77
N PHE A 65 10.08 -5.41 -5.57
CA PHE A 65 8.81 -5.27 -4.88
C PHE A 65 8.57 -3.80 -4.57
N TYR A 66 7.32 -3.38 -4.68
CA TYR A 66 6.90 -2.04 -4.28
C TYR A 66 5.67 -2.12 -3.38
N ILE A 67 5.77 -1.51 -2.21
CA ILE A 67 4.61 -1.28 -1.34
C ILE A 67 3.82 -0.12 -1.92
N GLN A 68 2.54 -0.38 -2.17
CA GLN A 68 1.60 0.55 -2.78
C GLN A 68 0.30 0.61 -1.98
N ASP A 69 -0.39 1.74 -2.10
CA ASP A 69 -1.75 1.93 -1.59
C ASP A 69 -1.92 1.56 -0.09
N VAL A 70 -0.94 1.89 0.76
CA VAL A 70 -1.11 1.84 2.22
C VAL A 70 -2.00 3.00 2.63
N ILE A 71 -3.30 2.73 2.78
CA ILE A 71 -4.33 3.74 3.03
C ILE A 71 -5.16 3.31 4.23
N VAL A 72 -5.40 4.23 5.15
CA VAL A 72 -6.35 4.08 6.26
C VAL A 72 -7.33 5.24 6.19
N LEU A 73 -8.63 4.95 6.22
CA LEU A 73 -9.66 6.00 6.20
C LEU A 73 -9.48 6.95 7.39
N PRO A 74 -9.74 8.26 7.23
CA PRO A 74 -9.45 9.27 8.25
C PRO A 74 -9.96 8.95 9.65
N GLU A 75 -11.18 8.42 9.76
CA GLU A 75 -11.83 8.05 11.02
C GLU A 75 -11.14 6.88 11.76
N PHE A 76 -10.29 6.12 11.07
CA PHE A 76 -9.52 5.02 11.66
C PHE A 76 -8.01 5.29 11.74
N GLN A 77 -7.56 6.49 11.37
CA GLN A 77 -6.15 6.85 11.50
C GLN A 77 -5.71 7.00 12.96
N ARG A 78 -4.40 6.86 13.21
CA ARG A 78 -3.80 6.96 14.56
C ARG A 78 -4.33 5.93 15.58
N THR A 79 -4.93 4.85 15.09
CA THR A 79 -5.42 3.72 15.90
C THR A 79 -4.49 2.50 15.88
N GLY A 80 -3.36 2.58 15.14
CA GLY A 80 -2.46 1.46 14.88
C GLY A 80 -2.78 0.66 13.61
N LEU A 81 -3.88 0.95 12.90
CA LEU A 81 -4.25 0.19 11.69
C LEU A 81 -3.20 0.23 10.57
N GLY A 82 -2.54 1.38 10.37
CA GLY A 82 -1.45 1.48 9.40
C GLY A 82 -0.28 0.55 9.75
N ASP A 83 -0.01 0.41 11.04
CA ASP A 83 1.04 -0.47 11.57
C ASP A 83 0.72 -1.92 11.24
N MET A 84 -0.51 -2.35 11.54
CA MET A 84 -0.98 -3.70 11.24
C MET A 84 -0.97 -4.01 9.74
N ILE A 85 -1.33 -3.03 8.89
CA ILE A 85 -1.23 -3.19 7.43
C ILE A 85 0.22 -3.47 7.03
N MET A 86 1.15 -2.63 7.49
CA MET A 86 2.57 -2.81 7.18
C MET A 86 3.13 -4.13 7.73
N GLU A 87 2.71 -4.56 8.92
CA GLU A 87 3.12 -5.86 9.49
C GLU A 87 2.74 -7.04 8.60
N GLU A 88 1.52 -7.03 8.04
CA GLU A 88 1.05 -8.06 7.09
C GLU A 88 1.85 -8.02 5.77
N LEU A 89 2.13 -6.83 5.24
CA LEU A 89 2.95 -6.67 4.03
C LEU A 89 4.39 -7.16 4.25
N GLU A 90 5.00 -6.79 5.37
CA GLU A 90 6.35 -7.20 5.76
C GLU A 90 6.44 -8.71 6.00
N ALA A 91 5.40 -9.32 6.61
CA ALA A 91 5.33 -10.77 6.77
C ALA A 91 5.33 -11.48 5.42
N TRP A 92 4.49 -11.02 4.48
CA TRP A 92 4.47 -11.58 3.14
C TRP A 92 5.81 -11.42 2.42
N LEU A 93 6.46 -10.25 2.51
CA LEU A 93 7.78 -10.01 1.90
C LEU A 93 8.85 -10.94 2.47
N ARG A 94 8.88 -11.17 3.78
CA ARG A 94 9.85 -12.10 4.40
C ARG A 94 9.72 -13.53 3.87
N GLU A 95 8.51 -13.96 3.56
CA GLU A 95 8.24 -15.31 3.06
C GLU A 95 8.47 -15.45 1.55
N ASN A 96 8.30 -14.37 0.78
CA ASN A 96 8.21 -14.43 -0.68
C ASN A 96 9.35 -13.69 -1.42
N SER A 97 10.23 -13.00 -0.71
CA SER A 97 11.40 -12.35 -1.30
C SER A 97 12.66 -13.21 -1.18
N PHE A 98 13.66 -12.87 -1.99
CA PHE A 98 14.98 -13.49 -1.98
C PHE A 98 15.99 -12.58 -1.29
N GLN A 99 17.15 -13.13 -0.93
CA GLN A 99 18.25 -12.33 -0.43
C GLN A 99 18.61 -11.22 -1.44
N ASN A 100 18.67 -9.98 -0.96
CA ASN A 100 18.93 -8.77 -1.76
C ASN A 100 17.82 -8.37 -2.75
N SER A 101 16.60 -8.92 -2.64
CA SER A 101 15.44 -8.32 -3.31
C SER A 101 15.29 -6.86 -2.90
N PHE A 102 14.94 -6.00 -3.85
CA PHE A 102 14.67 -4.59 -3.61
C PHE A 102 13.21 -4.40 -3.22
N VAL A 103 12.97 -3.72 -2.10
CA VAL A 103 11.63 -3.27 -1.69
C VAL A 103 11.60 -1.75 -1.64
N GLY A 104 10.74 -1.14 -2.44
CA GLY A 104 10.59 0.31 -2.53
C GLY A 104 9.20 0.80 -2.18
N LEU A 105 9.09 2.08 -1.81
CA LEU A 105 7.83 2.79 -1.68
C LEU A 105 8.03 4.29 -1.95
N MET A 106 6.94 5.00 -2.21
CA MET A 106 6.92 6.45 -2.29
C MET A 106 6.09 6.99 -1.12
N ALA A 107 6.78 7.52 -0.11
CA ALA A 107 6.13 8.14 1.04
C ALA A 107 5.55 9.52 0.65
N ALA A 108 4.36 9.84 1.15
CA ALA A 108 3.83 11.20 1.09
C ALA A 108 4.66 12.13 1.98
N ASP A 109 4.47 13.44 1.80
CA ASP A 109 5.14 14.43 2.64
C ASP A 109 4.75 14.25 4.12
N GLY A 110 5.72 14.44 5.01
CA GLY A 110 5.53 14.32 6.46
C GLY A 110 5.30 12.91 7.03
N VAL A 111 5.25 11.84 6.21
CA VAL A 111 4.98 10.47 6.71
C VAL A 111 6.18 9.53 6.66
N LYS A 112 7.39 10.03 6.37
CA LYS A 112 8.59 9.19 6.26
C LYS A 112 8.89 8.36 7.52
N ASP A 113 8.71 8.95 8.71
CA ASP A 113 9.08 8.32 9.98
C ASP A 113 8.19 7.10 10.30
N PHE A 114 6.99 7.06 9.73
CA PHE A 114 6.10 5.89 9.80
C PHE A 114 6.72 4.66 9.12
N TYR A 115 7.49 4.84 8.04
CA TYR A 115 8.15 3.75 7.33
C TYR A 115 9.53 3.42 7.90
N VAL A 116 10.25 4.41 8.45
CA VAL A 116 11.59 4.22 9.03
C VAL A 116 11.62 3.14 10.10
N ARG A 117 10.59 3.07 10.95
CA ARG A 117 10.47 2.04 12.00
C ARG A 117 10.32 0.61 11.46
N PHE A 118 9.93 0.44 10.19
CA PHE A 118 9.91 -0.87 9.52
C PHE A 118 11.23 -1.17 8.79
N GLY A 119 12.26 -0.35 8.98
CA GLY A 119 13.57 -0.55 8.35
C GLY A 119 13.72 0.09 6.96
N TYR A 120 12.74 0.89 6.51
CA TYR A 120 12.88 1.62 5.25
C TYR A 120 13.77 2.85 5.43
N GLU A 121 14.62 3.10 4.44
CA GLU A 121 15.53 4.24 4.42
C GLU A 121 15.13 5.26 3.35
N GLN A 122 15.21 6.54 3.69
CA GLN A 122 15.06 7.61 2.71
C GLN A 122 16.22 7.57 1.71
N ARG A 123 15.92 7.68 0.42
CA ARG A 123 16.95 7.79 -0.62
C ARG A 123 17.78 9.06 -0.40
N ALA A 124 19.10 8.93 -0.52
CA ALA A 124 20.00 10.08 -0.49
C ALA A 124 19.69 11.06 -1.63
N ASP A 125 19.92 12.36 -1.41
CA ASP A 125 19.65 13.43 -2.37
C ASP A 125 20.39 13.22 -3.71
N SER A 126 21.54 12.57 -3.68
CA SER A 126 22.33 12.22 -4.87
C SER A 126 21.74 11.07 -5.71
N LYS A 127 20.65 10.43 -5.26
CA LYS A 127 20.01 9.27 -5.90
C LYS A 127 18.48 9.48 -5.96
N PRO A 128 17.98 10.51 -6.65
CA PRO A 128 16.57 10.85 -6.62
C PRO A 128 15.68 9.71 -7.15
N GLY A 129 14.47 9.59 -6.57
CA GLY A 129 13.35 8.91 -7.22
C GLY A 129 12.75 9.82 -8.29
N MET A 130 12.29 9.25 -9.39
CA MET A 130 11.76 10.01 -10.53
C MET A 130 10.40 9.45 -10.92
N SER A 131 9.45 10.32 -11.26
CA SER A 131 8.11 9.93 -11.70
C SER A 131 7.65 10.77 -12.89
N LYS A 132 6.79 10.21 -13.74
CA LYS A 132 6.11 10.93 -14.81
C LYS A 132 4.66 10.46 -14.89
N MET A 133 3.73 11.40 -15.03
CA MET A 133 2.33 11.10 -15.32
C MET A 133 2.11 10.99 -16.82
N MET A 134 1.33 9.98 -17.21
CA MET A 134 0.90 9.81 -18.60
C MET A 134 -0.45 10.48 -18.77
N ASN A 135 -0.50 11.52 -19.61
CA ASN A 135 -1.75 12.17 -20.00
C ASN A 135 -2.22 11.49 -21.28
N LYS A 136 -3.24 10.64 -21.20
CA LYS A 136 -3.88 9.97 -22.34
C LYS A 136 -5.31 10.45 -22.46
#